data_AF-A0A419QL67-F1
#
_entry.id   AF-A0A419QL67-F1
#
_cell.length_a   1.000
_cell.length_b   1.000
_cell.length_c   1.000
_cell.angle_alpha   90.00
_cell.angle_beta   90.00
_cell.angle_gamma   90.00
#
_symmetry.space_group_name_H-M   'P 1'
#
loop_
_entity.id
_entity.type
_entity.pdbx_description
1 polymer ?
#
loop_
_entity_poly.entity_id
_entity_poly.type
_entity_poly.pdbx_seq_one_letter_code
_entity_poly.pdbx_strand_id
1 'polypeptide(L)'
;MAFFIALANFIVIQYRLLIEYIPTLEMFFQNMLMFLLLFLAVYVPLVVVIGWYDYKRFMYPQEATIAMEANPYFRKLTAKEKVVWGYMVSVLEVLEKEAEEKGLDTSKIREAKEKVQKLLKD
;
A
#
# COMPACT_ATOMS: atom_id res chain seq x y z
N MET A 1 -11.88 10.09 -24.98
CA MET A 1 -11.73 10.09 -26.46
C MET A 1 -10.28 9.85 -26.88
N ALA A 2 -9.30 10.66 -26.42
CA ALA A 2 -7.89 10.54 -26.82
C ALA A 2 -7.28 9.14 -26.62
N PHE A 3 -7.57 8.47 -25.49
CA PHE A 3 -7.09 7.11 -25.22
C PHE A 3 -7.53 6.09 -26.29
N PHE A 4 -8.81 6.09 -26.64
CA PHE A 4 -9.35 5.14 -27.63
C PHE A 4 -8.78 5.38 -29.03
N ILE A 5 -8.52 6.64 -29.39
CA ILE A 5 -7.89 7.00 -30.67
C ILE A 5 -6.44 6.51 -30.69
N ALA A 6 -5.68 6.73 -29.60
CA ALA A 6 -4.31 6.24 -29.48
C ALA A 6 -4.23 4.71 -29.53
N LEU A 7 -5.15 4.02 -28.85
CA LEU A 7 -5.26 2.56 -28.88
C LEU A 7 -5.55 2.03 -30.29
N ALA A 8 -6.53 2.64 -30.98
CA ALA A 8 -6.87 2.25 -32.35
C ALA A 8 -5.67 2.44 -33.30
N ASN A 9 -4.98 3.58 -33.21
CA ASN A 9 -3.78 3.83 -34.01
C ASN A 9 -2.65 2.84 -33.68
N PHE A 10 -2.44 2.52 -32.40
CA PHE A 10 -1.46 1.52 -31.99
C PHE A 10 -1.74 0.14 -32.62
N ILE A 11 -2.99 -0.31 -32.59
CA ILE A 11 -3.40 -1.59 -33.19
C ILE A 11 -3.14 -1.57 -34.71
N VAL A 12 -3.49 -0.49 -35.40
CA VAL A 12 -3.29 -0.36 -36.86
C VAL A 12 -1.81 -0.36 -37.21
N ILE A 13 -0.99 0.36 -36.46
CA ILE A 13 0.47 0.41 -36.63
C ILE A 13 1.07 -0.98 -36.41
N GLN A 14 0.67 -1.68 -35.35
CA GLN A 14 1.15 -3.03 -35.05
C GLN A 14 0.74 -4.02 -36.16
N TYR A 15 -0.48 -3.93 -36.66
CA TYR A 15 -0.91 -4.77 -37.77
C TYR A 15 -0.04 -4.55 -39.02
N ARG A 16 0.17 -3.29 -39.42
CA ARG A 16 0.98 -2.94 -40.61
C ARG A 16 2.46 -3.28 -40.45
N LEU A 17 3.05 -3.12 -39.27
CA LEU A 17 4.47 -3.41 -39.08
C LEU A 17 4.75 -4.90 -38.86
N LEU A 18 3.86 -5.59 -38.15
CA LEU A 18 4.13 -6.95 -37.69
C LEU A 18 3.64 -8.03 -38.67
N ILE A 19 2.54 -7.77 -39.38
CA ILE A 19 1.90 -8.78 -40.25
C ILE A 19 2.36 -8.60 -41.70
N GLU A 20 2.33 -7.38 -42.23
CA GLU A 20 2.79 -7.06 -43.60
C GLU A 20 4.32 -7.27 -43.76
N TYR A 21 5.10 -7.28 -42.68
CA TYR A 21 6.56 -7.45 -42.74
C TYR A 21 7.04 -8.86 -42.36
N ILE A 22 6.19 -9.70 -41.75
CA ILE A 22 6.54 -11.06 -41.33
C ILE A 22 5.62 -12.07 -42.06
N PRO A 23 6.11 -12.71 -43.16
CA PRO A 23 5.29 -13.60 -43.99
C PRO A 23 4.68 -14.79 -43.23
N THR A 24 5.34 -15.24 -42.16
CA THR A 24 4.85 -16.31 -41.30
C THR A 24 3.62 -15.90 -40.49
N LEU A 25 3.50 -14.64 -40.07
CA LEU A 25 2.32 -14.15 -39.36
C LEU A 25 1.16 -13.86 -40.32
N GLU A 26 1.46 -13.36 -41.53
CA GLU A 26 0.47 -13.12 -42.58
C GLU A 26 -0.33 -14.38 -42.94
N MET A 27 0.33 -15.55 -42.93
CA MET A 27 -0.32 -16.84 -43.19
C MET A 27 -1.38 -17.20 -42.13
N PHE A 28 -1.17 -16.83 -40.86
CA PHE A 28 -2.09 -17.09 -39.76
C PHE A 28 -3.14 -15.98 -39.59
N PHE A 29 -2.79 -14.74 -39.93
CA PHE A 29 -3.63 -13.57 -39.76
C PHE A 29 -3.96 -12.94 -41.11
N GLN A 30 -4.81 -13.64 -41.86
CA GLN A 30 -5.22 -13.25 -43.22
C GLN A 30 -6.06 -11.96 -43.27
N ASN A 31 -6.59 -11.52 -42.12
CA ASN A 31 -7.48 -10.36 -42.03
C ASN A 31 -7.21 -9.52 -40.77
N MET A 32 -7.28 -8.20 -40.93
CA MET A 32 -7.13 -7.22 -39.84
C MET A 32 -8.11 -7.47 -38.69
N LEU A 33 -9.35 -7.85 -39.01
CA LEU A 33 -10.36 -8.16 -37.99
C LEU A 33 -9.99 -9.40 -37.15
N MET A 34 -9.40 -10.42 -37.77
CA MET A 34 -8.98 -11.63 -37.07
C MET A 34 -7.80 -11.34 -36.13
N PHE A 35 -6.84 -10.52 -36.57
CA PHE A 35 -5.78 -9.99 -35.72
C PHE A 35 -6.34 -9.18 -34.55
N LEU A 36 -7.27 -8.27 -34.80
CA LEU A 36 -7.87 -7.43 -33.75
C LEU A 36 -8.52 -8.28 -32.65
N LEU A 37 -9.31 -9.28 -33.03
CA LEU A 37 -10.01 -10.16 -32.08
C LEU A 37 -9.02 -10.97 -31.23
N LEU A 38 -8.01 -11.57 -31.86
CA LEU A 38 -6.97 -12.34 -31.15
C LEU A 38 -6.09 -11.44 -30.27
N PHE A 39 -5.71 -10.27 -30.77
CA PHE A 39 -4.97 -9.28 -30.02
C PHE A 39 -5.74 -8.88 -28.75
N LEU A 40 -7.02 -8.52 -28.86
CA LEU A 40 -7.83 -8.18 -27.69
C LEU A 40 -7.99 -9.36 -26.72
N ALA A 41 -8.20 -10.57 -27.24
CA ALA A 41 -8.34 -11.78 -26.43
C ALA A 41 -7.08 -12.09 -25.60
N VAL A 42 -5.88 -11.72 -26.07
CA VAL A 42 -4.62 -11.93 -25.35
C VAL A 42 -4.21 -10.71 -24.53
N TYR A 43 -4.40 -9.52 -25.08
CA TYR A 43 -4.02 -8.25 -24.47
C TYR A 43 -4.82 -7.97 -23.21
N VAL A 44 -6.14 -8.20 -23.22
CA VAL A 44 -6.99 -7.95 -22.04
C VAL A 44 -6.57 -8.81 -20.84
N PRO A 45 -6.44 -10.14 -20.95
CA PRO A 45 -5.94 -10.96 -19.84
C PRO A 45 -4.55 -10.55 -19.35
N LEU A 46 -3.63 -10.23 -20.27
CA LEU A 46 -2.28 -9.78 -19.90
C LEU A 46 -2.32 -8.50 -19.07
N VAL A 47 -3.07 -7.50 -19.52
CA VAL A 47 -3.21 -6.23 -18.79
C VAL A 47 -3.87 -6.45 -17.43
N VAL A 48 -4.86 -7.34 -17.32
CA VAL A 48 -5.48 -7.68 -16.03
C VAL A 48 -4.48 -8.32 -15.07
N VAL A 49 -3.67 -9.28 -15.55
CA VAL A 49 -2.66 -9.95 -14.71
C VAL A 49 -1.57 -8.99 -14.26
N ILE A 50 -1.05 -8.18 -15.18
CA ILE A 50 -0.02 -7.18 -14.87
C ILE A 50 -0.58 -6.12 -13.92
N GLY A 51 -1.80 -5.63 -14.19
CA GLY A 51 -2.47 -4.66 -13.33
C GLY A 51 -2.76 -5.21 -11.94
N TRP A 52 -3.17 -6.47 -11.83
CA TRP A 52 -3.36 -7.12 -10.52
C TRP A 52 -2.05 -7.27 -9.76
N TYR A 53 -0.97 -7.65 -10.44
CA TYR A 53 0.35 -7.78 -9.84
C TYR A 53 0.87 -6.43 -9.34
N ASP A 54 0.74 -5.38 -10.16
CA ASP A 54 1.14 -4.02 -9.83
C ASP A 54 0.31 -3.46 -8.67
N TYR A 55 -1.01 -3.65 -8.72
CA TYR A 55 -1.92 -3.25 -7.64
C TYR A 55 -1.55 -3.88 -6.30
N LYS A 56 -1.29 -5.19 -6.30
CA LYS A 56 -0.94 -5.93 -5.08
C LYS A 56 0.43 -5.51 -4.52
N ARG A 57 1.41 -5.21 -5.39
CA ARG A 57 2.78 -4.95 -4.97
C ARG A 57 3.04 -3.48 -4.64
N PHE A 58 2.42 -2.53 -5.34
CA PHE A 58 2.78 -1.12 -5.26
C PHE A 58 1.66 -0.21 -4.75
N MET A 59 0.41 -0.42 -5.20
CA MET A 59 -0.70 0.45 -4.79
C MET A 59 -1.22 0.09 -3.39
N TYR A 60 -1.48 -1.19 -3.12
CA TYR A 60 -2.04 -1.64 -1.84
C TYR A 60 -1.25 -1.19 -0.59
N PRO A 61 0.09 -1.36 -0.50
CA PRO A 61 0.84 -0.90 0.67
C PRO A 61 0.87 0.63 0.78
N GLN A 62 0.86 1.36 -0.34
CA GLN A 62 0.85 2.82 -0.31
C GLN A 62 -0.50 3.37 0.12
N GLU A 63 -1.60 2.84 -0.40
CA GLU A 63 -2.94 3.22 0.02
C GLU A 63 -3.19 2.88 1.49
N ALA A 64 -2.72 1.71 1.96
CA ALA A 64 -2.78 1.34 3.37
C ALA A 64 -1.98 2.32 4.24
N THR A 65 -0.77 2.71 3.81
CA THR A 65 0.05 3.69 4.53
C THR A 65 -0.63 5.07 4.57
N ILE A 66 -1.15 5.54 3.44
CA ILE A 66 -1.90 6.81 3.35
C ILE A 66 -3.14 6.76 4.24
N ALA A 67 -3.88 5.65 4.24
CA ALA A 67 -5.06 5.48 5.09
C ALA A 67 -4.70 5.47 6.59
N MET A 68 -3.57 4.87 6.95
CA MET A 68 -3.03 4.92 8.31
C MET A 68 -2.58 6.33 8.68
N GLU A 69 -1.88 7.06 7.81
CA GLU A 69 -1.43 8.43 8.04
C GLU A 69 -2.56 9.46 8.06
N ALA A 70 -3.63 9.22 7.30
CA ALA A 70 -4.82 10.06 7.25
C ALA A 70 -5.71 9.87 8.47
N ASN A 71 -5.64 8.71 9.13
CA ASN A 71 -6.44 8.44 10.31
C ASN A 71 -5.81 9.09 11.56
N PRO A 72 -6.50 10.06 12.20
CA PRO A 72 -5.97 10.77 13.36
C PRO A 72 -5.64 9.85 14.54
N TYR A 73 -6.29 8.68 14.67
CA TYR A 73 -5.98 7.70 15.72
C TYR A 73 -4.57 7.11 15.61
N PHE A 74 -4.06 6.91 14.39
CA PHE A 74 -2.73 6.31 14.20
C PHE A 74 -1.62 7.37 14.14
N ARG A 75 -1.99 8.64 13.92
CA ARG A 75 -1.03 9.74 13.79
C ARG A 75 -0.69 10.44 15.09
N LYS A 76 -1.66 10.58 16.02
CA LYS A 76 -1.47 11.22 17.32
C LYS A 76 -2.37 10.57 18.36
N LEU A 77 -1.87 10.45 19.60
CA LEU A 77 -2.72 10.07 20.72
C LEU A 77 -3.90 11.04 20.83
N THR A 78 -5.11 10.50 20.82
CA THR A 78 -6.33 11.26 21.04
C THR A 78 -6.38 11.79 22.48
N ALA A 79 -7.19 12.82 22.73
CA ALA A 79 -7.31 13.41 24.06
C ALA A 79 -7.71 12.38 25.14
N LYS A 80 -8.55 11.40 24.79
CA LYS A 80 -8.95 10.31 25.70
C LYS A 80 -7.78 9.39 26.02
N GLU A 81 -6.98 9.03 25.01
CA GLU A 81 -5.80 8.19 25.20
C GLU A 81 -4.73 8.91 26.04
N LYS A 82 -4.50 10.22 25.81
CA LYS A 82 -3.58 11.01 26.65
C LYS A 82 -4.00 11.01 28.12
N VAL A 83 -5.30 11.06 28.41
CA VAL A 83 -5.81 10.97 29.79
C VAL A 83 -5.54 9.57 30.38
N VAL A 84 -5.85 8.50 29.65
CA VAL A 84 -5.63 7.11 30.11
C VAL A 84 -4.15 6.82 30.34
N TRP A 85 -3.29 7.19 29.40
CA TRP A 85 -1.83 7.04 29.55
C TRP A 85 -1.26 7.96 30.63
N GLY A 86 -1.85 9.13 30.86
CA GLY A 86 -1.52 10.00 31.98
C GLY A 86 -1.76 9.32 33.33
N TYR A 87 -2.90 8.65 33.51
CA TYR A 87 -3.15 7.86 34.72
C TYR A 87 -2.15 6.71 34.88
N MET A 88 -1.68 6.10 33.79
CA MET A 88 -0.66 5.06 33.85
C MET A 88 0.66 5.56 34.46
N VAL A 89 1.06 6.81 34.19
CA VAL A 89 2.23 7.43 34.83
C VAL A 89 2.04 7.53 36.34
N SER A 90 0.85 7.95 36.79
CA SER A 90 0.54 8.03 38.22
C SER A 90 0.58 6.65 38.90
N VAL A 91 0.06 5.61 38.23
CA VAL A 91 0.13 4.23 38.72
C VAL A 91 1.58 3.77 38.83
N LEU A 92 2.39 3.99 37.79
CA LEU A 92 3.80 3.63 37.78
C LEU A 92 4.60 4.38 38.86
N GLU A 93 4.25 5.63 39.16
CA GLU A 93 4.89 6.41 40.22
C GLU A 93 4.57 5.86 41.62
N VAL A 94 3.33 5.44 41.87
CA VAL A 94 2.96 4.79 43.14
C VAL A 94 3.66 3.44 43.26
N LEU A 95 3.71 2.65 42.18
CA LEU A 95 4.41 1.37 42.14
C LEU A 95 5.92 1.53 42.35
N GLU A 96 6.53 2.59 41.80
CA GLU A 96 7.94 2.93 42.00
C GLU A 96 8.22 3.20 43.48
N LYS A 97 7.41 4.05 44.13
CA LYS A 97 7.55 4.37 45.57
C LYS A 97 7.41 3.13 46.45
N GLU A 98 6.40 2.30 46.20
CA GLU A 98 6.19 1.04 46.92
C GLU A 98 7.32 0.03 46.71
N ALA A 99 7.89 -0.03 45.50
CA ALA A 99 9.01 -0.91 45.20
C ALA A 99 10.30 -0.42 45.88
N GLU A 100 10.54 0.89 45.91
CA GLU A 100 11.67 1.50 46.64
C GLU A 100 11.58 1.23 48.15
N GLU A 101 10.40 1.40 48.76
CA GLU A 101 10.17 1.10 50.17
C GLU A 101 10.40 -0.38 50.51
N LYS A 102 10.11 -1.28 49.58
CA LYS A 102 10.33 -2.73 49.73
C LYS A 102 11.74 -3.18 49.31
N GLY A 103 12.60 -2.26 48.90
CA GLY A 103 13.96 -2.58 48.43
C GLY A 103 13.98 -3.43 47.14
N LEU A 104 12.93 -3.36 46.33
CA LEU A 104 12.80 -4.08 45.07
C LEU A 104 13.46 -3.28 43.93
N ASP A 105 13.88 -3.98 42.88
CA ASP A 105 14.45 -3.35 41.69
C ASP A 105 13.41 -2.48 40.95
N THR A 106 13.69 -1.18 40.83
CA THR A 106 12.83 -0.20 40.17
C THR A 106 13.25 0.13 38.74
N SER A 107 14.33 -0.46 38.23
CA SER A 107 14.87 -0.18 36.89
C SER A 107 13.81 -0.33 35.79
N LYS A 108 13.05 -1.42 35.81
CA LYS A 108 11.98 -1.69 34.83
C LYS A 108 10.79 -0.74 34.96
N ILE A 109 10.48 -0.28 36.17
CA ILE A 109 9.37 0.65 36.43
C ILE A 109 9.75 2.03 35.90
N ARG A 110 10.98 2.48 36.13
CA ARG A 110 11.52 3.73 35.56
C ARG A 110 11.53 3.70 34.04
N GLU A 111 12.01 2.62 33.44
CA GLU A 111 12.03 2.45 31.99
C GLU A 111 10.60 2.51 31.40
N ALA A 112 9.64 1.84 32.02
CA ALA A 112 8.24 1.88 31.59
C ALA A 112 7.64 3.29 31.73
N LYS A 113 7.92 3.98 32.83
CA LYS A 113 7.45 5.35 33.11
C LYS A 113 8.01 6.34 32.08
N GLU A 114 9.30 6.26 31.77
CA GLU A 114 9.95 7.09 30.76
C GLU A 114 9.35 6.87 29.35
N LYS A 115 9.09 5.62 28.98
CA LYS A 115 8.43 5.29 27.70
C LYS A 115 7.05 5.92 27.60
N VAL A 116 6.22 5.79 28.63
CA VAL A 116 4.87 6.38 28.64
C VAL A 116 4.92 7.91 28.64
N GLN A 117 5.85 8.51 29.39
CA GLN A 117 6.04 9.96 29.39
C GLN A 117 6.51 10.49 28.03
N LYS A 118 7.37 9.75 27.32
CA LYS A 118 7.78 10.10 25.95
C LYS A 118 6.59 10.08 25.00
N LEU A 119 5.77 9.02 25.06
CA LEU A 119 4.55 8.92 24.26
C LEU A 119 3.57 10.07 24.50
N LEU A 120 3.48 10.60 25.73
CA LEU A 120 2.58 11.72 26.06
C LEU A 120 3.08 13.09 25.56
N LYS A 121 4.40 13.26 25.39
CA LYS A 121 5.03 14.50 24.93
C LYS A 121 4.90 14.71 23.42
N ASP A 122 4.71 13.63 22.66
CA ASP A 122 4.45 13.62 21.22
C ASP A 122 2.97 13.99 20.87
#